data_AF-A0A379YEP6-F1
#
_entry.id   AF-A0A379YEP6-F1
#
_cell.length_a   1.000
_cell.length_b   1.000
_cell.length_c   1.000
_cell.angle_alpha   90.00
_cell.angle_beta   90.00
_cell.angle_gamma   90.00
#
_symmetry.space_group_name_H-M   'P 1'
#
loop_
_entity.id
_entity.type
_entity.pdbx_description
1 polymer ?
#
loop_
_entity_poly.entity_id
_entity_poly.type
_entity_poly.pdbx_seq_one_letter_code
_entity_poly.pdbx_strand_id
1 'polypeptide(L)'
;MLSKDYLQKQIIKILSTEYGAAETATAARYAIDILDTTPSATVDMVIARAKWYAKHNHLPAAPKRTAPIVKARLPARGINR
;
A
#
# COMPACT_ATOMS: atom_id res chain seq x y z
N MET A 1 6.09 23.57 1.64
CA MET A 1 6.50 22.18 1.33
C MET A 1 5.28 21.45 0.78
N LEU A 2 5.41 20.75 -0.35
CA LEU A 2 4.32 19.87 -0.81
C LEU A 2 4.06 18.83 0.29
N SER A 3 2.80 18.66 0.70
CA SER A 3 2.46 17.63 1.69
C SER A 3 2.71 16.25 1.09
N LYS A 4 3.42 15.38 1.83
CA LYS A 4 3.70 14.00 1.42
C LYS A 4 2.41 13.24 1.10
N ASP A 5 1.34 13.48 1.87
CA ASP A 5 0.01 12.91 1.63
C ASP A 5 -0.56 13.30 0.26
N TYR A 6 -0.38 14.56 -0.14
CA TYR A 6 -0.85 15.03 -1.44
C TYR A 6 -0.09 14.35 -2.57
N LEU A 7 1.23 14.24 -2.43
CA LEU A 7 2.11 13.61 -3.41
C LEU A 7 1.81 12.10 -3.52
N GLN A 8 1.50 11.45 -2.41
CA GLN A 8 1.06 10.04 -2.37
C GLN A 8 -0.22 9.82 -3.15
N LYS A 9 -1.23 10.66 -2.93
CA LYS A 9 -2.52 10.56 -3.64
C LYS A 9 -2.34 10.74 -5.15
N GLN A 10 -1.45 11.65 -5.57
CA GLN A 10 -1.13 11.85 -6.98
C GLN A 10 -0.45 10.62 -7.60
N ILE A 11 0.53 10.03 -6.91
CA ILE A 11 1.21 8.82 -7.41
C ILE A 11 0.24 7.65 -7.50
N ILE A 12 -0.63 7.46 -6.51
CA ILE A 12 -1.66 6.41 -6.53
C ILE A 12 -2.57 6.61 -7.74
N LYS A 13 -3.03 7.84 -8.01
CA LYS A 13 -3.88 8.16 -9.16
C LYS A 13 -3.20 7.88 -10.51
N ILE A 14 -1.90 8.15 -10.61
CA ILE A 14 -1.12 7.87 -11.82
C ILE A 14 -1.00 6.36 -12.04
N LEU A 15 -0.61 5.61 -10.99
CA LEU A 15 -0.34 4.18 -11.09
C LEU A 15 -1.60 3.30 -11.10
N SER A 16 -2.75 3.80 -10.63
CA SER A 16 -4.01 3.03 -10.59
C SER A 16 -4.57 2.65 -11.96
N THR A 17 -4.05 3.23 -13.03
CA THR A 17 -4.41 2.89 -14.41
C THR A 17 -3.73 1.61 -14.90
N GLU A 18 -2.58 1.25 -14.32
CA GLU A 18 -1.71 0.18 -14.82
C GLU A 18 -1.53 -0.97 -13.81
N TYR A 19 -1.67 -0.72 -12.50
CA TYR A 19 -1.38 -1.67 -11.44
C TYR A 19 -2.53 -1.84 -10.44
N GLY A 20 -2.54 -2.94 -9.68
CA GLY A 20 -3.56 -3.21 -8.67
C GLY A 20 -3.54 -2.22 -7.51
N ALA A 21 -4.70 -1.99 -6.87
CA ALA A 21 -4.83 -1.03 -5.77
C ALA A 21 -3.86 -1.28 -4.59
N ALA A 22 -3.56 -2.55 -4.28
CA ALA A 22 -2.59 -2.91 -3.23
C ALA A 22 -1.14 -2.61 -3.64
N GLU A 23 -0.81 -2.85 -4.91
CA GLU A 23 0.54 -2.62 -5.46
C GLU A 23 0.83 -1.12 -5.57
N THR A 24 -0.13 -0.35 -6.09
CA THR A 24 -0.03 1.11 -6.21
C THR A 24 0.13 1.82 -4.87
N ALA A 25 -0.66 1.45 -3.85
CA ALA A 25 -0.54 2.01 -2.50
C ALA A 25 0.82 1.72 -1.87
N THR A 26 1.33 0.49 -2.06
CA THR A 26 2.63 0.06 -1.55
C THR A 26 3.77 0.77 -2.27
N ALA A 27 3.72 0.83 -3.60
CA ALA A 27 4.71 1.53 -4.43
C ALA A 27 4.76 3.03 -4.13
N ALA A 28 3.61 3.68 -3.93
CA ALA A 28 3.53 5.10 -3.57
C ALA A 28 4.14 5.38 -2.19
N ARG A 29 3.94 4.48 -1.22
CA ARG A 29 4.51 4.61 0.13
C ARG A 29 6.03 4.53 0.11
N TYR A 30 6.59 3.50 -0.52
CA TYR A 30 8.06 3.35 -0.63
C TYR A 30 8.72 4.44 -1.48
N ALA A 31 8.00 4.99 -2.47
CA ALA A 31 8.52 6.08 -3.27
C ALA A 31 8.70 7.36 -2.44
N ILE A 32 7.78 7.65 -1.51
CA ILE A 32 7.81 8.88 -0.70
C ILE A 32 8.91 8.87 0.36
N ASP A 33 9.30 7.68 0.84
CA ASP A 33 10.41 7.53 1.79
C ASP A 33 11.74 8.09 1.21
N ILE A 34 11.86 8.25 -0.12
CA ILE A 34 13.03 8.88 -0.73
C ILE A 34 13.14 10.37 -0.37
N LEU A 35 12.03 11.05 -0.07
CA LEU A 35 12.02 12.46 0.33
C LEU A 35 12.62 12.65 1.73
N ASP A 36 12.62 11.60 2.56
CA ASP A 36 13.25 11.61 3.89
C ASP A 36 14.76 11.38 3.84
N THR A 37 15.22 10.62 2.84
CA THR A 37 16.64 10.27 2.67
C THR A 37 17.37 11.18 1.68
N THR A 38 16.63 11.78 0.74
CA THR A 38 17.15 12.61 -0.35
C THR A 38 16.38 13.92 -0.41
N PRO A 39 16.85 14.98 0.28
CA PRO A 39 16.16 16.28 0.32
C PRO A 39 16.04 16.98 -1.04
N SER A 40 16.89 16.59 -2.01
CA SER A 40 16.89 17.10 -3.38
C SER A 40 16.03 16.27 -4.34
N ALA A 41 15.34 15.23 -3.86
CA ALA A 41 14.54 14.39 -4.72
C ALA A 41 13.39 15.19 -5.33
N THR A 42 13.33 15.19 -6.67
CA THR A 42 12.28 15.84 -7.43
C THR A 42 11.05 14.94 -7.53
N VAL A 43 9.89 15.53 -7.86
CA VAL A 43 8.64 14.78 -8.07
C VAL A 43 8.81 13.68 -9.14
N ASP A 44 9.57 13.95 -10.19
CA ASP A 44 9.86 12.98 -11.25
C ASP A 44 10.65 11.76 -10.75
N MET A 45 11.62 11.98 -9.85
CA MET A 45 12.36 10.88 -9.22
C MET A 45 11.44 9.99 -8.39
N VAL A 46 10.51 10.60 -7.64
CA VAL A 46 9.52 9.85 -6.85
C VAL A 46 8.60 9.03 -7.76
N ILE A 47 8.12 9.61 -8.86
CA ILE A 47 7.27 8.89 -9.83
C ILE A 47 8.03 7.75 -10.50
N ALA A 48 9.28 7.97 -10.93
CA ALA A 48 10.11 6.93 -11.53
C ALA A 48 10.36 5.77 -10.56
N ARG A 49 10.62 6.08 -9.29
CA ARG A 49 10.78 5.08 -8.22
C ARG A 49 9.50 4.30 -7.97
N ALA A 50 8.35 4.98 -7.94
CA ALA A 50 7.05 4.34 -7.75
C ALA A 50 6.72 3.37 -8.89
N LYS A 51 7.00 3.75 -10.15
CA LYS A 51 6.88 2.85 -11.31
C LYS A 51 7.81 1.65 -11.21
N TRP A 52 9.06 1.87 -10.76
CA TRP A 52 10.01 0.79 -10.55
C TRP A 52 9.49 -0.22 -9.53
N TYR A 53 8.99 0.25 -8.38
CA TYR A 53 8.40 -0.63 -7.36
C TYR A 53 7.15 -1.35 -7.88
N ALA A 54 6.26 -0.67 -8.60
CA ALA A 54 5.07 -1.30 -9.15
C ALA A 54 5.39 -2.42 -10.15
N LYS A 55 6.46 -2.27 -10.94
CA LYS A 55 6.93 -3.27 -11.92
C LYS A 55 7.71 -4.44 -11.31
N HIS A 56 8.42 -4.23 -10.20
CA HIS A 56 9.34 -5.23 -9.64
C HIS A 56 8.86 -5.85 -8.33
N ASN A 57 8.01 -5.16 -7.56
CA ASN A 57 7.34 -5.68 -6.38
C ASN A 57 5.91 -6.09 -6.75
N HIS A 58 5.79 -7.14 -7.55
CA HIS A 58 4.52 -7.85 -7.64
C HIS A 58 4.27 -8.52 -6.29
N LEU A 59 3.37 -7.93 -5.51
CA LEU A 59 2.86 -8.60 -4.33
C LEU A 59 2.20 -9.91 -4.80
N PRO A 60 2.49 -11.06 -4.17
CA PRO A 60 1.73 -12.27 -4.48
C PRO A 60 0.25 -11.94 -4.32
N ALA A 61 -0.56 -12.29 -5.32
CA ALA A 61 -2.00 -12.05 -5.29
C ALA A 61 -2.53 -12.56 -3.95
N ALA A 62 -3.12 -11.66 -3.15
CA ALA A 62 -3.67 -12.04 -1.86
C ALA A 62 -4.59 -13.25 -2.07
N PRO A 63 -4.42 -14.36 -1.33
CA PRO A 63 -5.20 -15.56 -1.57
C PRO A 63 -6.67 -15.19 -1.49
N LYS A 64 -7.43 -15.50 -2.55
CA LYS A 64 -8.88 -15.30 -2.57
C LYS A 64 -9.45 -16.07 -1.39
N ARG A 65 -9.99 -15.35 -0.40
CA ARG A 65 -10.69 -15.96 0.74
C ARG A 65 -11.94 -16.66 0.21
N THR A 66 -11.84 -17.97 -0.01
CA THR A 66 -12.96 -18.82 -0.45
C THR A 66 -13.85 -19.28 0.70
N ALA A 67 -13.37 -19.20 1.94
CA ALA A 67 -14.14 -19.58 3.11
C ALA A 67 -14.75 -18.36 3.83
N PRO A 68 -16.03 -18.43 4.23
CA PRO A 68 -16.63 -17.40 5.09
C PRO A 68 -15.87 -17.32 6.42
N ILE A 69 -15.77 -16.12 6.99
CA ILE A 69 -15.20 -15.91 8.33
C ILE A 69 -16.12 -16.63 9.32
N VAL A 70 -15.73 -17.84 9.71
CA VAL A 70 -16.41 -18.57 10.78
C VAL A 70 -16.18 -17.77 12.06
N LYS A 71 -17.23 -17.10 12.55
CA LYS A 71 -17.20 -16.44 13.86
C LYS A 71 -16.88 -17.52 14.89
N ALA A 72 -15.64 -17.57 15.37
CA ALA A 72 -15.28 -18.40 16.51
C ALA A 72 -16.16 -17.95 17.69
N ARG A 73 -17.10 -18.80 18.11
CA ARG A 73 -17.88 -18.55 19.31
C ARG A 73 -16.92 -18.73 20.48
N LEU A 74 -16.60 -17.64 21.18
CA LEU A 74 -15.88 -17.71 22.45
C LEU A 74 -16.63 -18.70 23.35
N PRO A 75 -15.93 -19.67 23.98
CA PRO A 75 -16.59 -20.58 24.90
C PRO A 75 -17.22 -19.74 26.01
N ALA A 76 -18.53 -19.93 26.22
CA ALA A 76 -19.22 -19.31 27.35
C ALA A 76 -18.52 -19.82 28.61
N ARG A 77 -17.71 -18.96 29.23
CA ARG A 77 -17.10 -19.23 30.51
C ARG A 77 -18.26 -19.41 31.48
N GLY A 78 -18.55 -20.64 31.86
CA GLY A 78 -19.56 -20.97 32.85
C GLY A 78 -19.19 -20.30 34.16
N ILE A 79 -19.75 -19.12 34.40
CA ILE A 79 -19.75 -18.49 35.71
C ILE A 79 -20.92 -19.13 36.45
N ASN A 80 -20.69 -20.30 37.04
CA ASN A 80 -21.54 -20.78 38.12
C ASN A 80 -21.25 -19.89 39.32
N ARG A 81 -22.19 -18.98 39.62
CA ARG A 81 -22.35 -18.35 40.92
C ARG A 81 -23.60 -18.93 41.56
#